data_AF-A0A0R3S7T8-F1
#
_entry.id   AF-A0A0R3S7T8-F1
#
_cell.length_a   1.000
_cell.length_b   1.000
_cell.length_c   1.000
_cell.angle_alpha   90.00
_cell.angle_beta   90.00
_cell.angle_gamma   90.00
#
_symmetry.space_group_name_H-M   'P 1'
#
loop_
_entity.id
_entity.type
_entity.pdbx_description
1 polymer ?
#
loop_
_entity_poly.entity_id
_entity_poly.type
_entity_poly.pdbx_seq_one_letter_code
_entity_poly.pdbx_strand_id
1 'polypeptide(L)'
;MRTSIIRKFVRNYISQTHYGRPDFLGECGIDHPYPFRRRVPVHPKMNFAISYSDDIRAEFLAYFRERNHTLVAPSSVYPRHIEGSYFINAGMNQFKPLFLRGTDEDQNPEGEFANLTKAANSQPCIRIGGRHDDLNDVGYDTSHHTMFEMLGNWSFGSYGREVACRQMWHFLTEVLRIPKSALYVTFFNGSRDLKLPPDEEAREIWFDIGVSERKLLAIAGDSNFWQADEASGGLCGPCTEIHVDYSALNGKRDMTCARCLVNDKNPRVVELWNCVFITHRMTKGPNGETVLQELPAISVDTGLGLERIASVMQVLPTATANVPISQR
;
A
#
# COMPACT_ATOMS: atom_id res chain seq x y z
N MET A 1 -17.26 45.97 12.08
CA MET A 1 -16.61 45.84 10.75
C MET A 1 -15.62 44.66 10.68
N ARG A 2 -15.85 43.54 11.37
CA ARG A 2 -15.07 42.29 11.26
C ARG A 2 -15.93 41.09 11.65
N THR A 3 -16.91 40.75 10.82
CA THR A 3 -17.68 39.48 10.97
C THR A 3 -18.44 39.05 9.71
N SER A 4 -18.34 39.76 8.57
CA SER A 4 -19.04 39.40 7.32
C SER A 4 -18.15 38.88 6.19
N ILE A 5 -16.82 38.82 6.37
CA ILE A 5 -15.88 38.41 5.30
C ILE A 5 -15.61 36.89 5.30
N ILE A 6 -15.72 36.21 6.46
CA ILE A 6 -15.41 34.77 6.56
C ILE A 6 -16.58 33.85 6.13
N ARG A 7 -17.83 34.34 6.17
CA ARG A 7 -19.00 33.53 5.73
C ARG A 7 -19.21 33.50 4.21
N LYS A 8 -18.49 34.32 3.43
CA LYS A 8 -18.58 34.34 1.97
C LYS A 8 -17.58 33.40 1.28
N PHE A 9 -16.55 32.94 2.00
CA PHE A 9 -15.52 32.04 1.46
C PHE A 9 -15.89 30.54 1.55
N VAL A 10 -16.88 30.18 2.37
CA VAL A 10 -17.22 28.76 2.64
C VAL A 10 -18.47 28.28 1.87
N ARG A 11 -19.17 29.15 1.11
CA ARG A 11 -20.44 28.80 0.44
C ARG A 11 -20.36 28.53 -1.08
N ASN A 12 -19.21 28.73 -1.73
CA ASN A 12 -19.10 28.62 -3.19
C ASN A 12 -18.18 27.51 -3.71
N TYR A 13 -17.74 26.57 -2.87
CA TYR A 13 -16.91 25.42 -3.31
C TYR A 13 -17.61 24.05 -3.16
N ILE A 14 -18.93 24.04 -3.35
CA ILE A 14 -19.67 22.81 -3.70
C ILE A 14 -20.18 22.98 -5.13
N SER A 15 -19.27 23.19 -6.07
CA SER A 15 -19.55 22.82 -7.46
C SER A 15 -19.02 21.40 -7.60
N GLN A 16 -19.93 20.45 -7.79
CA GLN A 16 -19.59 19.11 -8.27
C GLN A 16 -18.81 19.25 -9.58
N THR A 17 -17.49 19.30 -9.49
CA THR A 17 -16.62 19.08 -10.64
C THR A 17 -16.72 17.60 -10.96
N HIS A 18 -17.68 17.23 -11.81
CA HIS A 18 -17.59 15.99 -12.58
C HIS A 18 -16.32 16.11 -13.44
N TYR A 19 -15.18 15.70 -12.90
CA TYR A 19 -14.01 15.42 -13.73
C TYR A 19 -14.41 14.27 -14.65
N GLY A 20 -14.45 14.60 -15.94
CA GLY A 20 -15.15 13.83 -16.96
C GLY A 20 -14.74 12.36 -16.98
N ARG A 21 -15.73 11.49 -16.78
CA ARG A 21 -15.60 10.05 -17.04
C ARG A 21 -14.93 9.84 -18.40
N PRO A 22 -13.95 8.93 -18.53
CA PRO A 22 -13.50 8.51 -19.85
C PRO A 22 -14.69 7.88 -20.55
N ASP A 23 -15.14 8.50 -21.65
CA ASP A 23 -16.13 7.87 -22.52
C ASP A 23 -15.53 6.54 -23.03
N PHE A 24 -16.38 5.53 -23.20
CA PHE A 24 -15.98 4.19 -23.69
C PHE A 24 -15.27 4.22 -25.07
N LEU A 25 -15.20 5.40 -25.72
CA LEU A 25 -14.47 5.73 -26.94
C LEU A 25 -13.86 7.17 -26.92
N GLY A 26 -13.52 7.71 -25.75
CA GLY A 26 -13.41 9.16 -25.49
C GLY A 26 -12.29 9.95 -26.17
N GLU A 27 -12.69 10.97 -26.95
CA GLU A 27 -11.96 12.23 -27.04
C GLU A 27 -12.36 13.11 -25.84
N CYS A 28 -11.39 13.73 -25.17
CA CYS A 28 -11.62 14.66 -24.07
C CYS A 28 -12.18 15.98 -24.64
N GLY A 29 -13.40 16.37 -24.22
CA GLY A 29 -14.07 17.61 -24.64
C GLY A 29 -13.56 18.89 -23.96
N ILE A 30 -12.31 18.90 -23.48
CA ILE A 30 -11.65 20.10 -22.96
C ILE A 30 -10.52 20.43 -23.92
N ASP A 31 -10.58 21.61 -24.55
CA ASP A 31 -9.49 22.16 -25.37
C ASP A 31 -8.26 22.40 -24.49
N HIS A 32 -7.44 21.36 -24.31
CA HIS A 32 -6.11 21.50 -23.77
C HIS A 32 -5.19 22.04 -24.88
N PRO A 33 -4.38 23.09 -24.62
CA PRO A 33 -3.46 23.66 -25.61
C PRO A 33 -2.35 22.69 -26.08
N TYR A 34 -2.29 21.48 -25.51
CA TYR A 34 -1.44 20.39 -25.94
C TYR A 34 -2.27 19.12 -26.10
N PRO A 35 -2.33 18.51 -27.31
CA PRO A 35 -3.01 17.24 -27.49
C PRO A 35 -2.22 16.14 -26.79
N PHE A 36 -2.61 15.78 -25.57
CA PHE A 36 -2.18 14.53 -24.92
C PHE A 36 -2.89 13.34 -25.60
N ARG A 37 -2.57 13.08 -26.87
CA ARG A 37 -2.99 11.86 -27.56
C ARG A 37 -1.93 10.78 -27.37
N ARG A 38 -1.91 10.15 -26.19
CA ARG A 38 -1.35 8.80 -26.07
C ARG A 38 -2.50 7.82 -25.93
N ARG A 39 -2.99 7.30 -27.06
CA ARG A 39 -3.84 6.10 -27.07
C ARG A 39 -2.95 4.92 -26.68
N VAL A 40 -2.81 4.67 -25.39
CA VAL A 40 -2.18 3.44 -24.91
C VAL A 40 -3.25 2.36 -25.02
N PRO A 41 -3.05 1.29 -25.80
CA PRO A 41 -4.00 0.19 -25.85
C PRO A 41 -4.10 -0.42 -24.46
N VAL A 42 -5.28 -0.39 -23.86
CA VAL A 42 -5.48 -0.93 -22.50
C VAL A 42 -6.04 -2.33 -22.58
N HIS A 43 -5.70 -3.17 -21.61
CA HIS A 43 -6.30 -4.48 -21.46
C HIS A 43 -7.85 -4.37 -21.29
N PRO A 44 -8.66 -5.04 -22.14
CA PRO A 44 -10.11 -4.81 -22.25
C PRO A 44 -10.93 -5.30 -21.05
N LYS A 45 -10.30 -5.91 -20.04
CA LYS A 45 -10.98 -6.51 -18.88
C LYS A 45 -11.00 -5.62 -17.62
N MET A 46 -10.23 -4.53 -17.60
CA MET A 46 -10.14 -3.64 -16.43
C MET A 46 -11.46 -2.90 -16.17
N ASN A 47 -11.73 -2.63 -14.89
CA ASN A 47 -12.94 -1.91 -14.48
C ASN A 47 -12.71 -0.39 -14.46
N PHE A 48 -12.84 0.26 -15.62
CA PHE A 48 -12.66 1.72 -15.74
C PHE A 48 -13.76 2.55 -15.08
N ALA A 49 -14.82 1.93 -14.56
CA ALA A 49 -15.77 2.65 -13.72
C ALA A 49 -15.15 3.11 -12.39
N ILE A 50 -14.01 2.51 -12.02
CA ILE A 50 -13.27 2.79 -10.78
C ILE A 50 -11.86 3.26 -11.17
N SER A 51 -11.74 4.50 -11.63
CA SER A 51 -10.48 5.05 -12.16
C SER A 51 -9.95 6.24 -11.37
N TYR A 52 -10.79 6.99 -10.67
CA TYR A 52 -10.34 8.13 -9.87
C TYR A 52 -9.94 7.68 -8.46
N SER A 53 -9.03 8.42 -7.85
CA SER A 53 -8.56 8.17 -6.49
C SER A 53 -9.72 8.12 -5.48
N ASP A 54 -10.73 8.96 -5.65
CA ASP A 54 -11.94 8.95 -4.80
C ASP A 54 -12.77 7.68 -4.95
N ASP A 55 -12.96 7.20 -6.18
CA ASP A 55 -13.70 5.96 -6.45
C ASP A 55 -12.93 4.75 -5.90
N ILE A 56 -11.61 4.69 -6.13
CA ILE A 56 -10.75 3.60 -5.65
C ILE A 56 -10.74 3.57 -4.11
N ARG A 57 -10.63 4.72 -3.46
CA ARG A 57 -10.67 4.83 -2.00
C ARG A 57 -12.02 4.36 -1.47
N ALA A 58 -13.13 4.80 -2.08
CA ALA A 58 -14.47 4.41 -1.68
C ALA A 58 -14.68 2.90 -1.83
N GLU A 59 -14.25 2.32 -2.96
CA GLU A 59 -14.37 0.90 -3.25
C GLU A 59 -13.53 0.07 -2.27
N PHE A 60 -12.28 0.47 -1.98
CA PHE A 60 -11.42 -0.22 -1.01
C PHE A 60 -12.09 -0.28 0.37
N LEU A 61 -12.60 0.86 0.85
CA LEU A 61 -13.25 0.93 2.16
C LEU A 61 -14.56 0.13 2.18
N ALA A 62 -15.33 0.14 1.10
CA ALA A 62 -16.55 -0.68 0.98
C ALA A 62 -16.21 -2.18 1.00
N TYR A 63 -15.21 -2.59 0.22
CA TYR A 63 -14.74 -3.97 0.11
C TYR A 63 -14.34 -4.59 1.46
N PHE A 64 -13.60 -3.84 2.28
CA PHE A 64 -13.17 -4.31 3.60
C PHE A 64 -14.29 -4.21 4.65
N ARG A 65 -15.20 -3.24 4.53
CA ARG A 65 -16.41 -3.16 5.37
C ARG A 65 -17.29 -4.39 5.18
N GLU A 66 -17.51 -4.84 3.95
CA GLU A 66 -18.25 -6.08 3.65
C GLU A 66 -17.60 -7.34 4.24
N ARG A 67 -16.29 -7.28 4.51
CA ARG A 67 -15.51 -8.35 5.18
C ARG A 67 -15.42 -8.15 6.70
N ASN A 68 -16.32 -7.32 7.25
CA ASN A 68 -16.42 -7.01 8.67
C ASN A 68 -15.14 -6.37 9.25
N HIS A 69 -14.45 -5.53 8.46
CA HIS A 69 -13.46 -4.61 9.03
C HIS A 69 -14.16 -3.35 9.51
N THR A 70 -13.80 -2.90 10.70
CA THR A 70 -14.28 -1.61 11.21
C THR A 70 -13.57 -0.50 10.45
N LEU A 71 -14.31 0.45 9.90
CA LEU A 71 -13.69 1.61 9.27
C LEU A 71 -13.28 2.60 10.35
N VAL A 72 -11.97 2.80 10.48
CA VAL A 72 -11.38 3.68 11.48
C VAL A 72 -10.93 4.96 10.78
N ALA A 73 -11.14 6.12 11.40
CA ALA A 73 -10.65 7.37 10.85
C ALA A 73 -9.11 7.35 10.76
N PRO A 74 -8.49 7.98 9.74
CA PRO A 74 -7.05 8.12 9.74
C PRO A 74 -6.57 8.97 10.91
N SER A 75 -5.38 8.65 11.41
CA SER A 75 -4.72 9.46 12.41
C SER A 75 -4.17 10.75 11.78
N SER A 76 -3.87 11.75 12.61
CA SER A 76 -3.19 12.95 12.12
C SER A 76 -1.79 12.59 11.64
N VAL A 77 -1.32 13.22 10.55
CA VAL A 77 0.07 13.10 10.10
C VAL A 77 1.08 13.57 11.15
N TYR A 78 0.64 14.40 12.09
CA TYR A 78 1.40 14.77 13.27
C TYR A 78 1.13 13.75 14.40
N PRO A 79 2.16 13.05 14.90
CA PRO A 79 1.97 12.05 15.93
C PRO A 79 1.49 12.69 17.24
N ARG A 80 0.50 12.06 17.90
CA ARG A 80 -0.06 12.56 19.18
C ARG A 80 0.97 12.49 20.32
N HIS A 81 1.93 11.57 20.23
CA HIS A 81 3.01 11.39 21.18
C HIS A 81 4.33 11.43 20.40
N ILE A 82 5.27 12.29 20.84
CA ILE A 82 6.58 12.43 20.21
C ILE A 82 7.46 11.26 20.70
N GLU A 83 7.20 10.07 20.19
CA GLU A 83 8.07 8.90 20.36
C GLU A 83 8.92 8.78 19.08
N GLY A 84 9.94 9.61 18.90
CA GLY A 84 11.01 9.39 17.90
C GLY A 84 10.69 9.55 16.40
N SER A 85 9.44 9.45 15.94
CA SER A 85 9.07 9.76 14.55
C SER A 85 8.59 11.20 14.40
N TYR A 86 9.07 11.89 13.36
CA TYR A 86 8.65 13.26 13.04
C TYR A 86 7.23 13.30 12.44
N PHE A 87 6.82 12.26 11.71
CA PHE A 87 5.53 12.16 11.04
C PHE A 87 5.00 10.73 10.99
N ILE A 88 3.70 10.56 10.78
CA ILE A 88 3.10 9.26 10.50
C ILE A 88 3.51 8.80 9.09
N ASN A 89 4.21 7.67 9.01
CA ASN A 89 4.79 7.12 7.77
C ASN A 89 4.03 5.90 7.22
N ALA A 90 3.12 5.32 8.02
CA ALA A 90 2.27 4.19 7.67
C ALA A 90 0.92 4.23 8.39
N GLY A 91 -0.05 3.45 7.91
CA GLY A 91 -1.36 3.32 8.58
C GLY A 91 -1.32 2.60 9.92
N MET A 92 -0.33 1.73 10.12
CA MET A 92 -0.17 0.89 11.31
C MET A 92 0.17 1.65 12.59
N ASN A 93 0.75 2.86 12.49
CA ASN A 93 1.30 3.58 13.66
C ASN A 93 0.24 3.83 14.75
N GLN A 94 -1.01 4.12 14.39
CA GLN A 94 -2.09 4.34 15.37
C GLN A 94 -2.59 3.04 16.04
N PHE A 95 -2.24 1.90 15.46
CA PHE A 95 -2.64 0.57 15.92
C PHE A 95 -1.53 -0.17 16.68
N LYS A 96 -0.38 0.47 16.94
CA LYS A 96 0.74 -0.08 17.74
C LYS A 96 0.27 -0.84 19.00
N PRO A 97 -0.62 -0.29 19.85
CA PRO A 97 -1.08 -1.01 21.05
C PRO A 97 -1.82 -2.32 20.75
N LEU A 98 -2.48 -2.43 19.59
CA LEU A 98 -3.25 -3.62 19.21
C LEU A 98 -2.35 -4.78 18.80
N PHE A 99 -1.20 -4.49 18.18
CA PHE A 99 -0.20 -5.51 17.82
C PHE A 99 0.56 -6.05 19.03
N LEU A 100 0.66 -5.24 20.10
CA LEU A 100 1.38 -5.60 21.34
C LEU A 100 0.47 -6.26 22.38
N ARG A 101 -0.78 -6.58 22.03
CA ARG A 101 -1.70 -7.27 22.94
C ARG A 101 -1.13 -8.60 23.43
N GLY A 102 -1.26 -8.85 24.73
CA GLY A 102 -0.74 -10.05 25.39
C GLY A 102 0.78 -10.09 25.56
N THR A 103 1.50 -9.00 25.27
CA THR A 103 2.93 -8.86 25.59
C THR A 103 3.12 -8.13 26.91
N ASP A 104 4.34 -8.11 27.45
CA ASP A 104 4.68 -7.34 28.65
C ASP A 104 4.51 -5.82 28.46
N GLU A 105 4.43 -5.33 27.22
CA GLU A 105 4.18 -3.93 26.87
C GLU A 105 2.72 -3.65 26.49
N ASP A 106 1.82 -4.62 26.70
CA ASP A 106 0.40 -4.42 26.49
C ASP A 106 -0.14 -3.32 27.42
N GLN A 107 -0.41 -2.16 26.83
CA GLN A 107 -0.99 -1.01 27.56
C GLN A 107 -2.50 -1.13 27.73
N ASN A 108 -3.14 -2.25 27.32
CA ASN A 108 -4.58 -2.44 27.24
C ASN A 108 -5.27 -1.24 26.55
N PRO A 109 -5.36 -1.24 25.21
CA PRO A 109 -5.94 -0.10 24.50
C PRO A 109 -7.35 0.20 25.01
N GLU A 110 -7.55 1.37 25.63
CA GLU A 110 -8.84 1.81 26.12
C GLU A 110 -9.72 2.40 25.00
N GLY A 111 -11.00 2.59 25.28
CA GLY A 111 -11.92 3.30 24.39
C GLY A 111 -12.25 2.55 23.09
N GLU A 112 -12.25 3.25 21.96
CA GLU A 112 -12.75 2.74 20.67
C GLU A 112 -11.96 1.56 20.10
N PHE A 113 -10.70 1.36 20.54
CA PHE A 113 -9.85 0.28 20.06
C PHE A 113 -9.89 -0.98 20.93
N ALA A 114 -10.48 -0.94 22.13
CA ALA A 114 -10.43 -2.01 23.12
C ALA A 114 -10.90 -3.39 22.60
N ASN A 115 -11.90 -3.40 21.72
CA ASN A 115 -12.45 -4.63 21.12
C ASN A 115 -12.19 -4.73 19.62
N LEU A 116 -11.30 -3.89 19.09
CA LEU A 116 -11.01 -3.85 17.65
C LEU A 116 -10.14 -5.06 17.27
N THR A 117 -10.67 -5.91 16.39
CA THR A 117 -9.99 -7.12 15.88
C THR A 117 -9.64 -7.01 14.40
N LYS A 118 -10.35 -6.16 13.65
CA LYS A 118 -10.15 -5.90 12.23
C LYS A 118 -10.45 -4.44 11.92
N ALA A 119 -9.60 -3.80 11.14
CA ALA A 119 -9.75 -2.39 10.77
C ALA A 119 -9.38 -2.14 9.30
N ALA A 120 -9.94 -1.08 8.70
CA ALA A 120 -9.48 -0.59 7.41
C ALA A 120 -9.63 0.94 7.33
N ASN A 121 -8.72 1.61 6.63
CA ASN A 121 -8.77 3.06 6.40
C ASN A 121 -7.97 3.52 5.17
N SER A 122 -7.96 4.84 4.94
CA SER A 122 -7.02 5.53 4.04
C SER A 122 -6.21 6.52 4.88
N GLN A 123 -4.95 6.20 5.18
CA GLN A 123 -4.06 7.01 6.01
C GLN A 123 -3.21 7.95 5.14
N PRO A 124 -3.30 9.28 5.32
CA PRO A 124 -2.28 10.19 4.83
C PRO A 124 -0.95 9.93 5.54
N CYS A 125 0.10 9.69 4.77
CA CYS A 125 1.44 9.38 5.24
C CYS A 125 2.41 10.47 4.77
N ILE A 126 3.43 10.76 5.58
CA ILE A 126 4.56 11.60 5.20
C ILE A 126 5.85 10.81 5.45
N ARG A 127 6.68 10.69 4.41
CA ARG A 127 8.00 10.04 4.46
C ARG A 127 9.09 11.04 4.12
N ILE A 128 9.52 11.78 5.14
CA ILE A 128 10.64 12.71 5.09
C ILE A 128 11.54 12.46 6.31
N GLY A 129 12.72 11.89 6.07
CA GLY A 129 13.67 11.48 7.11
C GLY A 129 13.30 10.18 7.86
N GLY A 130 14.23 9.69 8.68
CA GLY A 130 14.08 8.44 9.45
C GLY A 130 14.38 7.18 8.63
N ARG A 131 13.80 6.04 9.02
CA ARG A 131 14.01 4.74 8.34
C ARG A 131 13.36 4.68 6.95
N HIS A 132 12.22 5.34 6.78
CA HIS A 132 11.48 5.43 5.53
C HIS A 132 11.54 6.87 5.02
N ASP A 133 12.63 7.19 4.33
CA ASP A 133 12.91 8.52 3.80
C ASP A 133 12.92 8.50 2.27
N ASP A 134 11.83 8.98 1.68
CA ASP A 134 11.67 9.03 0.22
C ASP A 134 12.09 10.41 -0.35
N LEU A 135 12.56 11.34 0.50
CA LEU A 135 12.81 12.74 0.12
C LEU A 135 13.82 12.87 -1.02
N ASN A 136 14.85 12.02 -1.04
CA ASN A 136 15.90 12.06 -2.06
C ASN A 136 15.49 11.42 -3.39
N ASP A 137 14.40 10.65 -3.42
CA ASP A 137 13.92 9.96 -4.62
C ASP A 137 12.78 10.73 -5.31
N VAL A 138 12.11 11.64 -4.58
CA VAL A 138 11.03 12.47 -5.12
C VAL A 138 11.53 13.37 -6.26
N GLY A 139 10.90 13.21 -7.43
CA GLY A 139 11.25 13.95 -8.64
C GLY A 139 12.37 13.32 -9.47
N TYR A 140 13.04 12.29 -8.95
CA TYR A 140 13.99 11.46 -9.69
C TYR A 140 13.33 10.21 -10.29
N ASP A 141 12.37 9.63 -9.57
CA ASP A 141 11.48 8.61 -10.13
C ASP A 141 10.01 9.04 -10.16
N THR A 142 9.18 8.11 -10.64
CA THR A 142 7.78 8.36 -10.98
C THR A 142 6.79 7.77 -9.98
N SER A 143 7.30 7.18 -8.88
CA SER A 143 6.54 6.34 -7.94
C SER A 143 6.69 6.74 -6.48
N HIS A 144 7.67 7.59 -6.13
CA HIS A 144 7.86 8.09 -4.77
C HIS A 144 7.27 9.49 -4.60
N HIS A 145 6.62 9.67 -3.46
CA HIS A 145 6.06 10.93 -3.01
C HIS A 145 6.46 11.15 -1.55
N THR A 146 6.67 12.40 -1.15
CA THR A 146 6.90 12.73 0.26
C THR A 146 5.62 12.63 1.07
N MET A 147 4.47 12.94 0.45
CA MET A 147 3.13 12.75 1.02
C MET A 147 2.30 11.88 0.08
N PHE A 148 1.66 10.86 0.62
CA PHE A 148 0.83 9.92 -0.12
C PHE A 148 -0.27 9.34 0.77
N GLU A 149 -1.30 8.75 0.19
CA GLU A 149 -2.32 8.01 0.92
C GLU A 149 -2.05 6.51 0.88
N MET A 150 -2.01 5.89 2.05
CA MET A 150 -1.91 4.45 2.23
C MET A 150 -3.29 3.88 2.55
N LEU A 151 -3.85 3.12 1.60
CA LEU A 151 -5.02 2.28 1.83
C LEU A 151 -4.58 1.06 2.62
N GLY A 152 -5.08 0.89 3.84
CA GLY A 152 -4.67 -0.18 4.74
C GLY A 152 -5.82 -0.99 5.29
N ASN A 153 -5.60 -2.28 5.47
CA ASN A 153 -6.43 -3.17 6.25
C ASN A 153 -5.57 -3.93 7.27
N TRP A 154 -6.16 -4.21 8.43
CA TRP A 154 -5.48 -4.79 9.58
C TRP A 154 -6.27 -5.93 10.18
N SER A 155 -5.53 -6.92 10.66
CA SER A 155 -6.01 -8.01 11.51
C SER A 155 -5.20 -8.02 12.79
N PHE A 156 -5.87 -7.95 13.94
CA PHE A 156 -5.23 -8.02 15.26
C PHE A 156 -5.56 -9.40 15.86
N GLY A 157 -4.81 -10.43 15.41
CA GLY A 157 -5.05 -11.82 15.80
C GLY A 157 -6.35 -12.44 15.30
N SER A 158 -7.07 -11.81 14.36
CA SER A 158 -8.37 -12.31 13.86
C SER A 158 -8.24 -13.30 12.70
N TYR A 159 -7.34 -13.01 11.76
CA TYR A 159 -7.00 -13.84 10.60
C TYR A 159 -5.52 -13.65 10.26
N GLY A 160 -4.92 -14.67 9.63
CA GLY A 160 -3.51 -14.68 9.24
C GLY A 160 -3.27 -14.59 7.73
N ARG A 161 -2.21 -15.25 7.26
CA ARG A 161 -1.69 -15.14 5.89
C ARG A 161 -2.72 -15.46 4.82
N GLU A 162 -3.42 -16.59 4.96
CA GLU A 162 -4.32 -17.09 3.91
C GLU A 162 -5.42 -16.07 3.55
N VAL A 163 -6.12 -15.59 4.57
CA VAL A 163 -7.23 -14.63 4.38
C VAL A 163 -6.70 -13.32 3.82
N ALA A 164 -5.55 -12.84 4.29
CA ALA A 164 -4.93 -11.61 3.80
C ALA A 164 -4.61 -11.69 2.30
N CYS A 165 -3.85 -12.71 1.87
CA CYS A 165 -3.44 -12.89 0.48
C CYS A 165 -4.66 -13.03 -0.46
N ARG A 166 -5.67 -13.82 -0.04
CA ARG A 166 -6.90 -13.99 -0.82
C ARG A 166 -7.68 -12.68 -0.96
N GLN A 167 -7.77 -11.88 0.11
CA GLN A 167 -8.46 -10.58 0.07
C GLN A 167 -7.75 -9.57 -0.83
N MET A 168 -6.43 -9.46 -0.75
CA MET A 168 -5.64 -8.58 -1.63
C MET A 168 -5.81 -8.98 -3.10
N TRP A 169 -5.63 -10.28 -3.39
CA TRP A 169 -5.71 -10.78 -4.75
C TRP A 169 -7.10 -10.59 -5.36
N HIS A 170 -8.15 -10.87 -4.59
CA HIS A 170 -9.52 -10.69 -5.04
C HIS A 170 -9.84 -9.21 -5.29
N PHE A 171 -9.40 -8.29 -4.43
CA PHE A 171 -9.60 -6.86 -4.66
C PHE A 171 -8.96 -6.41 -5.98
N LEU A 172 -7.69 -6.76 -6.21
CA LEU A 172 -7.00 -6.36 -7.43
C LEU A 172 -7.59 -7.02 -8.69
N THR A 173 -7.88 -8.31 -8.64
CA THR A 173 -8.14 -9.11 -9.86
C THR A 173 -9.63 -9.30 -10.18
N GLU A 174 -10.51 -9.19 -9.19
CA GLU A 174 -11.95 -9.39 -9.38
C GLU A 174 -12.73 -8.08 -9.24
N VAL A 175 -12.38 -7.21 -8.27
CA VAL A 175 -13.03 -5.91 -8.07
C VAL A 175 -12.50 -4.86 -9.07
N LEU A 176 -11.19 -4.61 -9.05
CA LEU A 176 -10.55 -3.68 -9.98
C LEU A 176 -10.30 -4.30 -11.38
N ARG A 177 -10.37 -5.63 -11.46
CA ARG A 177 -10.17 -6.42 -12.69
C ARG A 177 -8.82 -6.18 -13.37
N ILE A 178 -7.79 -5.97 -12.57
CA ILE A 178 -6.41 -5.90 -13.06
C ILE A 178 -6.03 -7.28 -13.62
N PRO A 179 -5.46 -7.36 -14.84
CA PRO A 179 -5.10 -8.65 -15.43
C PRO A 179 -4.07 -9.39 -14.56
N LYS A 180 -4.39 -10.62 -14.15
CA LYS A 180 -3.48 -11.50 -13.37
C LYS A 180 -2.10 -11.65 -14.04
N SER A 181 -2.05 -11.59 -15.37
CA SER A 181 -0.81 -11.66 -16.15
C SER A 181 0.13 -10.47 -15.97
N ALA A 182 -0.38 -9.32 -15.53
CA ALA A 182 0.42 -8.13 -15.25
C ALA A 182 0.99 -8.13 -13.82
N LEU A 183 0.52 -9.02 -12.94
CA LEU A 183 0.91 -9.06 -11.54
C LEU A 183 2.08 -10.03 -11.30
N TYR A 184 2.92 -9.67 -10.34
CA TYR A 184 3.97 -10.50 -9.75
C TYR A 184 3.81 -10.46 -8.23
N VAL A 185 4.25 -11.53 -7.56
CA VAL A 185 4.16 -11.66 -6.11
C VAL A 185 5.50 -12.06 -5.54
N THR A 186 5.90 -11.45 -4.43
CA THR A 186 7.09 -11.84 -3.66
C THR A 186 6.69 -12.48 -2.33
N PHE A 187 7.52 -13.37 -1.80
CA PHE A 187 7.41 -13.89 -0.45
C PHE A 187 8.80 -14.00 0.19
N PHE A 188 8.83 -14.05 1.52
CA PHE A 188 10.06 -14.09 2.29
C PHE A 188 10.81 -15.42 2.13
N ASN A 189 12.05 -15.36 1.65
CA ASN A 189 12.92 -16.53 1.43
C ASN A 189 13.80 -16.87 2.65
N GLY A 190 13.47 -16.34 3.83
CA GLY A 190 14.27 -16.53 5.03
C GLY A 190 15.41 -15.52 5.18
N SER A 191 16.00 -15.51 6.37
CA SER A 191 17.17 -14.69 6.69
C SER A 191 18.09 -15.49 7.60
N ARG A 192 19.34 -15.67 7.16
CA ARG A 192 20.38 -16.31 7.97
C ARG A 192 20.75 -15.46 9.18
N ASP A 193 20.78 -14.13 9.01
CA ASP A 193 21.16 -13.19 10.05
C ASP A 193 20.12 -13.13 11.16
N LEU A 194 18.83 -13.14 10.80
CA LEU A 194 17.71 -13.20 11.74
C LEU A 194 17.38 -14.63 12.19
N LYS A 195 18.05 -15.65 11.63
CA LYS A 195 17.78 -17.08 11.86
C LYS A 195 16.32 -17.47 11.61
N LEU A 196 15.70 -16.85 10.61
CA LEU A 196 14.32 -17.13 10.22
C LEU A 196 14.28 -18.01 8.96
N PRO A 197 13.45 -19.06 8.94
CA PRO A 197 13.25 -19.89 7.76
C PRO A 197 12.46 -19.13 6.66
N PRO A 198 12.46 -19.64 5.42
CA PRO A 198 11.54 -19.18 4.38
C PRO A 198 10.07 -19.28 4.82
N ASP A 199 9.25 -18.32 4.36
CA ASP A 199 7.79 -18.33 4.57
C ASP A 199 7.11 -19.24 3.54
N GLU A 200 7.27 -20.55 3.75
CA GLU A 200 6.68 -21.59 2.90
C GLU A 200 5.14 -21.57 2.95
N GLU A 201 4.54 -21.12 4.07
CA GLU A 201 3.09 -20.97 4.19
C GLU A 201 2.58 -19.94 3.17
N ALA A 202 3.20 -18.76 3.11
CA ALA A 202 2.85 -17.75 2.11
C ALA A 202 3.04 -18.28 0.67
N ARG A 203 4.10 -19.05 0.42
CA ARG A 203 4.34 -19.66 -0.90
C ARG A 203 3.18 -20.57 -1.32
N GLU A 204 2.76 -21.49 -0.45
CA GLU A 204 1.69 -22.43 -0.78
C GLU A 204 0.34 -21.74 -0.93
N ILE A 205 0.03 -20.74 -0.09
CA ILE A 205 -1.18 -19.93 -0.23
C ILE A 205 -1.25 -19.27 -1.61
N TRP A 206 -0.13 -18.73 -2.10
CA TRP A 206 -0.10 -18.10 -3.43
C TRP A 206 -0.26 -19.10 -4.57
N PHE A 207 0.27 -20.31 -4.42
CA PHE A 207 0.02 -21.39 -5.36
C PHE A 207 -1.46 -21.80 -5.38
N ASP A 208 -2.09 -21.94 -4.21
CA ASP A 208 -3.52 -22.25 -4.07
C ASP A 208 -4.44 -21.16 -4.63
N ILE A 209 -4.00 -19.90 -4.59
CA ILE A 209 -4.67 -18.76 -5.25
C ILE A 209 -4.56 -18.85 -6.78
N GLY A 210 -3.60 -19.60 -7.30
CA GLY A 210 -3.34 -19.80 -8.73
C GLY A 210 -2.24 -18.89 -9.30
N VAL A 211 -1.38 -18.31 -8.45
CA VAL A 211 -0.18 -17.59 -8.92
C VAL A 211 0.84 -18.61 -9.42
N SER A 212 1.16 -18.54 -10.72
CA SER A 212 2.16 -19.44 -11.31
C SER A 212 3.55 -19.21 -10.72
N GLU A 213 4.37 -20.25 -10.68
CA GLU A 213 5.77 -20.20 -10.21
C GLU A 213 6.59 -19.10 -10.90
N ARG A 214 6.34 -18.86 -12.19
CA ARG A 214 7.01 -17.79 -12.97
C ARG A 214 6.75 -16.38 -12.43
N LYS A 215 5.62 -16.19 -11.73
CA LYS A 215 5.16 -14.92 -11.16
C LYS A 215 5.34 -14.83 -9.64
N LEU A 216 5.70 -15.93 -8.97
CA LEU A 216 5.96 -15.99 -7.54
C LEU A 216 7.48 -16.01 -7.27
N LEU A 217 7.99 -15.02 -6.56
CA LEU A 217 9.41 -14.82 -6.32
C LEU A 217 9.73 -15.00 -4.83
N ALA A 218 10.75 -15.80 -4.54
CA ALA A 218 11.34 -15.87 -3.22
C ALA A 218 12.40 -14.77 -3.09
N ILE A 219 12.23 -13.85 -2.16
CA ILE A 219 13.14 -12.72 -1.94
C ILE A 219 13.67 -12.79 -0.51
N ALA A 220 14.99 -12.70 -0.36
CA ALA A 220 15.66 -12.78 0.93
C ALA A 220 15.91 -11.41 1.53
N GLY A 221 16.19 -11.37 2.84
CA GLY A 221 16.66 -10.18 3.53
C GLY A 221 15.57 -9.11 3.74
N ASP A 222 16.01 -7.85 3.76
CA ASP A 222 15.19 -6.71 4.19
C ASP A 222 14.03 -6.36 3.24
N SER A 223 14.06 -6.84 2.00
CA SER A 223 12.99 -6.54 1.02
C SER A 223 11.68 -7.25 1.33
N ASN A 224 11.71 -8.47 1.90
CA ASN A 224 10.50 -9.20 2.30
C ASN A 224 10.45 -9.46 3.81
N PHE A 225 11.18 -8.64 4.58
CA PHE A 225 11.10 -8.63 6.03
C PHE A 225 10.93 -7.20 6.52
N TRP A 226 9.68 -6.80 6.74
CA TRP A 226 9.36 -5.45 7.15
C TRP A 226 9.61 -5.26 8.64
N GLN A 227 10.14 -4.09 8.98
CA GLN A 227 10.48 -3.74 10.34
C GLN A 227 10.12 -2.28 10.57
N ALA A 228 9.34 -2.03 11.61
CA ALA A 228 9.08 -0.69 12.09
C ALA A 228 10.35 -0.06 12.70
N ASP A 229 10.30 1.23 13.00
CA ASP A 229 11.29 1.87 13.86
C ASP A 229 11.08 1.47 15.33
N GLU A 230 12.09 1.74 16.16
CA GLU A 230 12.05 1.46 17.60
C GLU A 230 10.90 2.22 18.29
N ALA A 231 10.65 3.45 17.84
CA ALA A 231 9.53 4.30 18.17
C ALA A 231 8.15 3.61 17.99
N SER A 232 7.97 2.87 16.90
CA SER A 232 6.74 2.12 16.62
C SER A 232 6.69 0.77 17.35
N GLY A 233 7.52 0.59 18.38
CA GLY A 233 7.57 -0.60 19.19
C GLY A 233 8.41 -1.72 18.57
N GLY A 234 9.19 -1.47 17.52
CA GLY A 234 10.04 -2.50 16.91
C GLY A 234 9.26 -3.65 16.27
N LEU A 235 7.97 -3.46 15.96
CA LEU A 235 7.13 -4.47 15.32
C LEU A 235 7.71 -4.89 13.96
N CYS A 236 7.74 -6.19 13.68
CA CYS A 236 8.32 -6.70 12.45
C CYS A 236 7.78 -8.08 12.06
N GLY A 237 8.10 -8.48 10.84
CA GLY A 237 7.82 -9.82 10.35
C GLY A 237 8.03 -10.00 8.86
N PRO A 238 7.91 -11.24 8.37
CA PRO A 238 7.95 -11.51 6.94
C PRO A 238 6.77 -10.83 6.25
N CYS A 239 6.97 -10.40 5.02
CA CYS A 239 5.92 -9.81 4.21
C CYS A 239 5.86 -10.41 2.81
N THR A 240 4.71 -10.21 2.16
CA THR A 240 4.47 -10.54 0.77
C THR A 240 4.03 -9.27 0.04
N GLU A 241 4.58 -9.06 -1.14
CA GLU A 241 4.30 -7.85 -1.93
C GLU A 241 3.70 -8.23 -3.28
N ILE A 242 2.76 -7.43 -3.76
CA ILE A 242 2.22 -7.52 -5.11
C ILE A 242 2.81 -6.38 -5.94
N HIS A 243 3.42 -6.73 -7.08
CA HIS A 243 3.97 -5.80 -8.05
C HIS A 243 3.18 -5.85 -9.36
N VAL A 244 3.25 -4.77 -10.13
CA VAL A 244 2.63 -4.67 -11.46
C VAL A 244 3.66 -4.36 -12.53
N ASP A 245 3.60 -5.06 -13.67
CA ASP A 245 4.32 -4.71 -14.89
C ASP A 245 3.44 -3.81 -15.77
N TYR A 246 3.77 -2.51 -15.82
CA TYR A 246 3.07 -1.53 -16.65
C TYR A 246 3.14 -1.86 -18.16
N SER A 247 4.18 -2.55 -18.62
CA SER A 247 4.25 -2.96 -20.04
C SER A 247 3.19 -4.03 -20.35
N ALA A 248 3.05 -5.00 -19.45
CA ALA A 248 2.02 -6.04 -19.56
C ALA A 248 0.60 -5.46 -19.43
N LEU A 249 0.41 -4.44 -18.58
CA LEU A 249 -0.86 -3.73 -18.41
C LEU A 249 -1.30 -3.00 -19.69
N ASN A 250 -0.34 -2.38 -20.39
CA ASN A 250 -0.54 -1.58 -21.61
C ASN A 250 -0.69 -2.41 -22.89
N GLY A 251 -0.95 -3.71 -22.77
CA GLY A 251 -1.07 -4.62 -23.90
C GLY A 251 0.18 -4.70 -24.79
N LYS A 252 1.31 -4.11 -24.35
CA LYS A 252 2.58 -4.20 -25.07
C LYS A 252 3.10 -5.61 -24.84
N ARG A 253 3.04 -6.41 -25.90
CA ARG A 253 3.55 -7.78 -25.99
C ARG A 253 5.08 -7.81 -25.93
N ASP A 254 5.71 -7.12 -25.00
CA ASP A 254 7.12 -7.37 -24.77
C ASP A 254 7.24 -8.75 -24.11
N MET A 255 7.63 -9.73 -24.91
CA MET A 255 7.65 -11.18 -24.65
C MET A 255 8.75 -11.59 -23.66
N THR A 256 9.41 -10.64 -23.01
CA THR A 256 10.45 -10.88 -22.01
C THR A 256 9.85 -10.90 -20.61
N CYS A 257 10.20 -11.91 -19.82
CA CYS A 257 9.71 -12.07 -18.46
C CYS A 257 10.22 -10.92 -17.58
N ALA A 258 9.34 -10.07 -17.06
CA ALA A 258 9.68 -8.96 -16.15
C ALA A 258 10.08 -9.41 -14.72
N ARG A 259 10.26 -10.72 -14.50
CA ARG A 259 10.60 -11.29 -13.18
C ARG A 259 11.89 -10.70 -12.61
N CYS A 260 12.90 -10.48 -13.45
CA CYS A 260 14.17 -9.87 -13.02
C CYS A 260 14.06 -8.38 -12.65
N LEU A 261 12.93 -7.72 -12.96
CA LEU A 261 12.72 -6.30 -12.66
C LEU A 261 11.97 -6.08 -11.36
N VAL A 262 11.45 -7.14 -10.72
CA VAL A 262 10.82 -7.05 -9.39
C VAL A 262 11.89 -6.61 -8.39
N ASN A 263 11.63 -5.53 -7.67
CA ASN A 263 12.56 -4.87 -6.72
C ASN A 263 13.86 -4.30 -7.34
N ASP A 264 13.91 -4.12 -8.67
CA ASP A 264 15.09 -3.58 -9.41
C ASP A 264 15.05 -2.04 -9.59
N LYS A 265 14.22 -1.31 -8.84
CA LYS A 265 13.94 0.14 -9.00
C LYS A 265 13.47 0.56 -10.39
N ASN A 266 13.22 -0.37 -11.29
CA ASN A 266 12.82 -0.10 -12.66
C ASN A 266 11.37 0.40 -12.70
N PRO A 267 11.07 1.57 -13.29
CA PRO A 267 9.71 2.13 -13.30
C PRO A 267 8.70 1.27 -14.10
N ARG A 268 9.17 0.28 -14.88
CA ARG A 268 8.30 -0.70 -15.53
C ARG A 268 7.58 -1.60 -14.53
N VAL A 269 8.25 -2.00 -13.43
CA VAL A 269 7.71 -2.93 -12.44
C VAL A 269 7.73 -2.26 -11.07
N VAL A 270 6.55 -1.92 -10.56
CA VAL A 270 6.42 -1.21 -9.28
C VAL A 270 5.68 -2.05 -8.26
N GLU A 271 6.09 -1.93 -7.00
CA GLU A 271 5.34 -2.44 -5.85
C GLU A 271 4.02 -1.68 -5.69
N LEU A 272 2.91 -2.41 -5.62
CA LEU A 272 1.57 -1.85 -5.41
C LEU A 272 1.10 -2.00 -3.97
N TRP A 273 1.21 -3.22 -3.43
CA TRP A 273 0.59 -3.57 -2.16
C TRP A 273 1.52 -4.49 -1.36
N ASN A 274 1.94 -4.02 -0.19
CA ASN A 274 2.68 -4.83 0.77
C ASN A 274 1.73 -5.36 1.85
N CYS A 275 1.92 -6.62 2.26
CA CYS A 275 1.24 -7.26 3.36
C CYS A 275 2.26 -7.88 4.31
N VAL A 276 2.42 -7.24 5.46
CA VAL A 276 3.30 -7.64 6.55
C VAL A 276 2.55 -8.56 7.51
N PHE A 277 3.16 -9.71 7.77
CA PHE A 277 2.72 -10.63 8.82
C PHE A 277 3.46 -10.27 10.10
N ILE A 278 2.84 -9.41 10.90
CA ILE A 278 3.37 -8.95 12.18
C ILE A 278 3.39 -10.15 13.13
N THR A 279 4.59 -10.67 13.34
CA THR A 279 4.84 -11.93 14.07
C THR A 279 5.85 -11.75 15.18
N HIS A 280 6.68 -10.71 15.09
CA HIS A 280 7.76 -10.48 16.02
C HIS A 280 7.87 -9.01 16.40
N ARG A 281 8.69 -8.79 17.42
CA ARG A 281 9.17 -7.49 17.85
C ARG A 281 10.69 -7.54 18.01
N MET A 282 11.39 -6.56 17.48
CA MET A 282 12.81 -6.34 17.73
C MET A 282 13.01 -5.49 18.97
N THR A 283 13.73 -6.02 19.94
CA THR A 283 14.13 -5.34 21.18
C THR A 283 15.65 -5.36 21.33
N LYS A 284 16.17 -4.57 22.28
CA LYS A 284 17.58 -4.61 22.67
C LYS A 284 17.76 -5.53 23.87
N GLY A 285 18.66 -6.50 23.72
CA GLY A 285 19.07 -7.39 24.79
C GLY A 285 19.97 -6.69 25.82
N PRO A 286 20.26 -7.36 26.95
CA PRO A 286 21.08 -6.79 28.03
C PRO A 286 22.48 -6.34 27.60
N ASN A 287 23.04 -6.91 26.52
CA ASN A 287 24.36 -6.57 26.00
C ASN A 287 24.29 -5.68 24.74
N GLY A 288 23.13 -5.11 24.42
CA GLY A 288 22.90 -4.23 23.26
C GLY A 288 22.66 -4.97 21.94
N GLU A 289 22.65 -6.30 21.95
CA GLU A 289 22.29 -7.13 20.80
C GLU A 289 20.82 -6.94 20.42
N THR A 290 20.49 -7.07 19.13
CA THR A 290 19.09 -7.09 18.70
C THR A 290 18.50 -8.47 18.98
N VAL A 291 17.42 -8.52 19.74
CA VAL A 291 16.66 -9.72 20.08
C VAL A 291 15.33 -9.70 19.33
N LEU A 292 15.00 -10.80 18.68
CA LEU A 292 13.72 -10.99 18.03
C LEU A 292 12.78 -11.75 18.97
N GLN A 293 11.74 -11.09 19.46
CA GLN A 293 10.74 -11.66 20.36
C GLN A 293 9.48 -12.01 19.57
N GLU A 294 8.97 -13.23 19.73
CA GLU A 294 7.71 -13.65 19.11
C GLU A 294 6.51 -12.96 19.78
N LEU A 295 5.53 -12.56 18.97
CA LEU A 295 4.28 -11.99 19.46
C LEU A 295 3.26 -13.10 19.75
N PRO A 296 2.35 -12.92 20.72
CA PRO A 296 1.37 -13.95 21.11
C PRO A 296 0.39 -14.35 19.99
N ALA A 297 0.16 -13.46 19.02
CA ALA A 297 -0.74 -13.68 17.91
C ALA A 297 -0.15 -13.11 16.61
N ILE A 298 -0.38 -13.82 15.51
CA ILE A 298 -0.06 -13.32 14.17
C ILE A 298 -1.07 -12.26 13.81
N SER A 299 -0.58 -11.08 13.47
CA SER A 299 -1.38 -9.96 12.99
C SER A 299 -1.02 -9.63 11.54
N VAL A 300 -1.94 -8.95 10.85
CA VAL A 300 -1.77 -8.52 9.46
C VAL A 300 -1.77 -7.01 9.42
N ASP A 301 -0.78 -6.45 8.73
CA ASP A 301 -0.67 -5.04 8.38
C ASP A 301 -0.45 -4.92 6.88
N THR A 302 -1.32 -4.22 6.17
CA THR A 302 -1.16 -4.03 4.72
C THR A 302 -1.11 -2.55 4.37
N GLY A 303 -0.37 -2.21 3.32
CA GLY A 303 -0.37 -0.88 2.72
C GLY A 303 -0.40 -0.92 1.20
N LEU A 304 -1.46 -0.35 0.62
CA LEU A 304 -1.62 -0.11 -0.82
C LEU A 304 -1.51 1.40 -1.07
N GLY A 305 -0.54 1.84 -1.86
CA GLY A 305 -0.40 3.26 -2.21
C GLY A 305 -1.51 3.72 -3.15
N LEU A 306 -2.35 4.67 -2.72
CA LEU A 306 -3.52 5.15 -3.47
C LEU A 306 -3.11 5.71 -4.85
N GLU A 307 -2.03 6.47 -4.90
CA GLU A 307 -1.52 7.11 -6.10
C GLU A 307 -1.01 6.08 -7.10
N ARG A 308 -0.32 5.03 -6.61
CA ARG A 308 0.18 3.92 -7.44
C ARG A 308 -0.97 3.08 -8.01
N ILE A 309 -1.98 2.77 -7.21
CA ILE A 309 -3.14 2.02 -7.73
C ILE A 309 -3.99 2.88 -8.67
N ALA A 310 -4.10 4.19 -8.42
CA ALA A 310 -4.75 5.11 -9.33
C ALA A 310 -4.03 5.20 -10.67
N SER A 311 -2.69 5.26 -10.69
CA SER A 311 -1.94 5.25 -11.94
C SER A 311 -2.11 3.93 -12.71
N VAL A 312 -2.20 2.79 -12.03
CA VAL A 312 -2.55 1.51 -12.65
C VAL A 312 -3.94 1.56 -13.27
N MET A 313 -4.96 1.99 -12.53
CA MET A 313 -6.33 2.03 -13.02
C MET A 313 -6.54 3.03 -14.16
N GLN A 314 -5.78 4.12 -14.16
CA GLN A 314 -5.74 5.13 -15.22
C GLN A 314 -4.78 4.77 -16.35
N VAL A 315 -4.03 3.66 -16.23
CA VAL A 315 -3.12 3.16 -17.26
C VAL A 315 -1.99 4.15 -17.56
N LEU A 316 -1.58 4.87 -16.52
CA LEU A 316 -0.48 5.82 -16.55
C LEU A 316 0.75 5.14 -15.95
N PRO A 317 1.91 5.21 -16.61
CA PRO A 317 3.15 4.62 -16.08
C PRO A 317 3.74 5.41 -14.91
N THR A 318 3.09 6.49 -14.46
CA THR A 318 3.58 7.43 -13.47
C THR A 318 2.47 7.79 -12.48
N ALA A 319 2.81 7.88 -11.20
CA ALA A 319 1.89 8.30 -10.15
C ALA A 319 1.61 9.83 -10.18
N THR A 320 2.47 10.58 -10.86
CA THR A 320 2.19 11.97 -11.25
C THR A 320 1.84 12.02 -12.74
N ALA A 321 0.84 12.82 -13.14
CA ALA A 321 0.53 13.04 -14.56
C ALA A 321 1.60 13.86 -15.32
N ASN A 322 2.74 14.18 -14.68
CA ASN A 322 3.78 15.01 -15.26
C ASN A 322 4.93 14.18 -15.83
N VAL A 323 5.26 14.49 -17.09
CA VAL A 323 6.43 13.97 -17.82
C VAL A 323 7.72 14.32 -17.04
N PRO A 324 8.70 13.40 -16.96
CA PRO A 324 9.99 13.67 -16.32
C PRO A 324 10.63 14.97 -16.85
N ILE A 325 11.23 15.75 -15.94
CA ILE A 325 11.91 17.01 -16.26
C ILE A 325 13.06 16.81 -17.27
N SER A 326 13.60 15.58 -17.39
CA SER A 326 14.66 15.23 -18.35
C SER A 326 14.23 15.28 -19.83
N GLN A 327 12.97 15.58 -20.14
CA GLN A 327 12.47 15.80 -21.50
C GLN A 327 12.00 17.24 -21.77
N ARG A 328 12.42 18.23 -20.96
CA ARG A 328 12.20 19.65 -21.24
C ARG A 328 13.42 20.34 -21.80
#